data_AF-A0A069RFP4-F1
#
_entry.id   AF-A0A069RFP4-F1
#
_cell.length_a   1.000
_cell.length_b   1.000
_cell.length_c   1.000
_cell.angle_alpha   90.00
_cell.angle_beta   90.00
_cell.angle_gamma   90.00
#
_symmetry.space_group_name_H-M   'P 1'
#
loop_
_entity.id
_entity.type
_entity.pdbx_description
1 polymer ?
#
loop_
_entity_poly.entity_id
_entity_poly.type
_entity_poly.pdbx_seq_one_letter_code
_entity_poly.pdbx_strand_id
1 'polypeptide(L)'
;MAKRSNVTNIEKYRKAAKKSSDAMGPRAKNARAKKRSSRLKTGATIFFIVSIFMLMSRYSAISKLNYEAHSLNKELDDNINRKKELYYELEMKTNSAKIEKEAREKLGMDYPKDEQIVYINVH
;
A
#
# COMPACT_ATOMS: atom_id res chain seq x y z
N MET A 1 -15.75 13.60 66.60
CA MET A 1 -17.17 13.87 66.29
C MET A 1 -17.43 14.52 64.89
N ALA A 2 -16.47 14.54 63.95
CA ALA A 2 -16.59 15.32 62.69
C ALA A 2 -17.26 14.61 61.49
N LYS A 3 -17.58 13.31 61.58
CA LYS A 3 -18.07 12.52 60.42
C LYS A 3 -19.56 12.75 60.11
N ARG A 4 -20.37 13.17 61.09
CA ARG A 4 -21.83 13.35 60.92
C ARG A 4 -22.22 14.62 60.13
N SER A 5 -21.44 15.71 60.22
CA SER A 5 -21.75 16.99 59.56
C SER A 5 -21.50 17.00 58.04
N ASN A 6 -20.55 16.18 57.57
CA ASN A 6 -20.25 16.06 56.14
C ASN A 6 -21.33 15.24 55.41
N VAL A 7 -21.85 14.20 56.05
CA VAL A 7 -22.94 13.37 55.48
C VAL A 7 -24.24 14.19 55.40
N THR A 8 -24.56 15.00 56.41
CA THR A 8 -25.74 15.87 56.38
C THR A 8 -25.64 16.96 55.31
N ASN A 9 -24.44 17.46 55.01
CA ASN A 9 -24.20 18.39 53.90
C ASN A 9 -24.48 17.72 52.54
N ILE A 10 -23.91 16.54 52.31
CA ILE A 10 -24.07 15.80 51.04
C ILE A 10 -25.55 15.47 50.80
N GLU A 11 -26.29 15.09 51.83
CA GLU A 11 -27.73 14.86 51.72
C GLU A 11 -28.51 16.15 51.38
N LYS A 12 -28.09 17.29 51.91
CA LYS A 12 -28.69 18.60 51.59
C LYS A 12 -28.52 18.93 50.10
N TYR A 13 -27.32 18.73 49.56
CA TYR A 13 -27.04 18.94 48.14
C TYR A 13 -27.79 17.94 47.25
N ARG A 14 -27.85 16.66 47.64
CA ARG A 14 -28.60 15.63 46.92
C ARG A 14 -30.11 15.92 46.90
N LYS A 15 -30.67 16.37 48.04
CA LYS A 15 -32.09 16.74 48.14
C LYS A 15 -32.41 18.02 47.34
N ALA A 16 -31.51 19.00 47.32
CA ALA A 16 -31.67 20.21 46.49
C ALA A 16 -31.63 19.89 44.98
N ALA A 17 -30.72 19.00 44.55
CA ALA A 17 -30.66 18.52 43.17
C ALA A 17 -31.89 17.69 42.77
N LYS A 18 -32.45 16.90 43.69
CA LYS A 18 -33.68 16.13 43.46
C LYS A 18 -34.92 17.03 43.41
N LYS A 19 -35.00 18.03 44.30
CA LYS A 19 -36.08 19.04 44.30
C LYS A 19 -36.09 19.88 43.02
N SER A 20 -34.93 20.26 42.49
CA SER A 20 -34.85 20.99 41.22
C SER A 20 -35.14 20.12 40.01
N SER A 21 -34.83 18.81 40.05
CA SER A 21 -35.30 17.88 39.03
C SER A 21 -36.81 17.67 39.12
N ASP A 22 -37.40 17.58 40.31
CA ASP A 22 -38.83 17.31 40.49
C ASP A 22 -39.72 18.55 40.27
N ALA A 23 -39.20 19.76 40.53
CA ALA A 23 -39.84 21.04 40.21
C ALA A 23 -39.82 21.39 38.71
N MET A 24 -39.06 20.65 37.90
CA MET A 24 -38.96 20.88 36.46
C MET A 24 -40.04 20.07 35.73
N GLY A 25 -41.03 20.76 35.17
CA GLY A 25 -42.13 20.14 34.44
C GLY A 25 -41.65 19.20 33.31
N PRO A 26 -42.45 18.19 32.94
CA PRO A 26 -42.05 17.12 32.00
C PRO A 26 -41.57 17.65 30.64
N ARG A 27 -42.12 18.80 30.19
CA ARG A 27 -41.68 19.50 28.96
C ARG A 27 -40.22 19.94 28.98
N ALA A 28 -39.72 20.43 30.12
CA ALA A 28 -38.38 21.00 30.21
C ALA A 28 -37.29 19.93 30.42
N LYS A 29 -37.65 18.79 31.04
CA LYS A 29 -36.80 17.58 31.06
C LYS A 29 -36.61 16.99 29.66
N ASN A 30 -37.69 16.88 28.89
CA ASN A 30 -37.68 16.35 27.53
C ASN A 30 -36.88 17.27 26.57
N ALA A 31 -36.98 18.59 26.74
CA ALA A 31 -36.21 19.55 25.96
C ALA A 31 -34.69 19.43 26.20
N ARG A 32 -34.26 19.22 27.46
CA ARG A 32 -32.83 19.01 27.79
C ARG A 32 -32.31 17.65 27.31
N ALA A 33 -33.11 16.59 27.43
CA ALA A 33 -32.77 15.27 26.90
C ALA A 33 -32.64 15.28 25.37
N LYS A 34 -33.56 15.97 24.67
CA LYS A 34 -33.52 16.16 23.21
C LYS A 34 -32.30 16.98 22.77
N LYS A 35 -31.94 18.04 23.52
CA LYS A 35 -30.74 18.85 23.26
C LYS A 35 -29.44 18.10 23.56
N ARG A 36 -29.43 17.20 24.55
CA ARG A 36 -28.28 16.33 24.85
C ARG A 36 -28.12 15.24 23.77
N SER A 37 -29.22 14.62 23.33
CA SER A 37 -29.16 13.62 22.26
C SER A 37 -28.80 14.24 20.91
N SER A 38 -29.24 15.46 20.61
CA SER A 38 -28.82 16.17 19.40
C SER A 38 -27.32 16.47 19.41
N ARG A 39 -26.77 16.96 20.53
CA ARG A 39 -25.33 17.20 20.69
C ARG A 39 -24.49 15.92 20.57
N LEU A 40 -24.97 14.81 21.14
CA LEU A 40 -24.32 13.50 21.00
C LEU A 40 -24.34 13.00 19.55
N LYS A 41 -25.46 13.16 18.84
CA LYS A 41 -25.56 12.84 17.41
C LYS A 41 -24.60 13.67 16.57
N THR A 42 -24.51 14.98 16.83
CA THR A 42 -23.58 15.87 16.13
C THR A 42 -22.11 15.51 16.41
N GLY A 43 -21.78 15.17 17.66
CA GLY A 43 -20.44 14.69 18.01
C GLY A 43 -20.08 13.38 17.31
N ALA A 44 -21.01 12.42 17.27
CA ALA A 44 -20.81 11.15 16.57
C ALA A 44 -20.61 11.36 15.06
N THR A 45 -21.39 12.24 14.41
CA THR A 45 -21.22 12.53 12.98
C THR A 45 -19.86 13.15 12.68
N ILE A 46 -19.37 14.06 13.51
CA ILE A 46 -18.04 14.67 13.32
C ILE A 46 -16.95 13.61 13.51
N PHE A 47 -17.07 12.75 14.52
CA PHE A 47 -16.12 11.67 14.76
C PHE A 47 -16.04 10.70 13.56
N PHE A 48 -17.18 10.33 12.98
CA PHE A 48 -17.22 9.51 11.77
C PHE A 48 -16.53 10.18 10.58
N ILE A 49 -16.79 11.46 10.34
CA ILE A 49 -16.16 12.21 9.22
C ILE A 49 -14.63 12.25 9.40
N VAL A 50 -14.14 12.56 10.61
CA VAL A 50 -12.71 12.58 10.90
C VAL A 50 -12.08 11.20 10.74
N SER A 51 -12.78 10.15 11.16
CA SER A 51 -12.30 8.77 11.05
C SER A 51 -12.14 8.34 9.59
N ILE A 52 -13.12 8.67 8.75
CA ILE A 52 -13.07 8.40 7.31
C ILE A 52 -11.91 9.17 6.64
N PHE A 53 -11.73 10.43 7.01
CA PHE A 53 -10.65 11.26 6.47
C PHE A 53 -9.26 10.71 6.84
N MET A 54 -9.11 10.25 8.08
CA MET A 54 -7.87 9.63 8.56
C MET A 54 -7.58 8.31 7.83
N LEU A 55 -8.59 7.47 7.61
CA LEU A 55 -8.45 6.26 6.81
C LEU A 55 -8.01 6.59 5.38
N MET A 56 -8.66 7.55 4.70
CA MET A 56 -8.30 7.92 3.34
C MET A 56 -6.86 8.43 3.20
N SER A 57 -6.36 9.19 4.18
CA SER A 57 -4.96 9.64 4.16
C SER A 57 -3.97 8.47 4.21
N ARG A 58 -4.29 7.42 4.97
CA ARG A 58 -3.47 6.19 5.04
C ARG A 58 -3.59 5.36 3.77
N TYR A 59 -4.80 5.24 3.21
CA TYR A 59 -5.03 4.56 1.94
C TYR A 59 -4.30 5.23 0.78
N SER A 60 -4.19 6.56 0.76
CA SER A 60 -3.41 7.27 -0.27
C SER A 60 -1.92 6.89 -0.23
N ALA A 61 -1.33 6.78 0.97
CA ALA A 61 0.05 6.33 1.12
C ALA A 61 0.24 4.88 0.65
N ILE A 62 -0.69 3.99 1.03
CA ILE A 62 -0.69 2.59 0.59
C ILE A 62 -0.82 2.48 -0.94
N SER A 63 -1.70 3.28 -1.54
CA SER A 63 -1.91 3.26 -2.98
C SER A 63 -0.69 3.77 -3.74
N LYS A 64 0.02 4.79 -3.22
CA LYS A 64 1.29 5.25 -3.80
C LYS A 64 2.36 4.15 -3.73
N LEU A 65 2.51 3.51 -2.58
CA LEU A 65 3.46 2.40 -2.40
C LEU A 65 3.15 1.22 -3.32
N ASN A 66 1.88 0.86 -3.50
CA ASN A 66 1.47 -0.18 -4.45
C ASN A 66 1.78 0.21 -5.90
N TYR A 67 1.57 1.47 -6.26
CA TYR A 67 1.88 1.96 -7.61
C TYR A 67 3.38 1.92 -7.88
N GLU A 68 4.19 2.37 -6.92
CA GLU A 68 5.65 2.32 -6.99
C GLU A 68 6.17 0.88 -7.04
N ALA A 69 5.64 -0.01 -6.20
CA ALA A 69 5.97 -1.44 -6.28
C ALA A 69 5.61 -2.04 -7.64
N HIS A 70 4.47 -1.65 -8.24
CA HIS A 70 4.08 -2.13 -9.55
C HIS A 70 4.99 -1.59 -10.66
N SER A 71 5.37 -0.31 -10.61
CA SER A 71 6.30 0.25 -11.60
C SER A 71 7.69 -0.39 -11.50
N LEU A 72 8.21 -0.59 -10.28
CA LEU A 72 9.48 -1.28 -10.08
C LEU A 72 9.45 -2.72 -10.60
N ASN A 73 8.37 -3.46 -10.34
CA ASN A 73 8.22 -4.81 -10.88
C ASN A 73 8.17 -4.82 -12.41
N LYS A 74 7.49 -3.85 -13.02
CA LYS A 74 7.44 -3.71 -14.47
C LYS A 74 8.82 -3.43 -15.06
N GLU A 75 9.58 -2.51 -14.47
CA GLU A 75 10.95 -2.23 -14.89
C GLU A 75 11.87 -3.45 -14.75
N LEU A 76 11.67 -4.24 -13.70
CA LEU A 76 12.41 -5.48 -13.49
C LEU A 76 12.08 -6.53 -14.57
N ASP A 77 10.80 -6.72 -14.89
CA ASP A 77 10.36 -7.61 -15.96
C ASP A 77 10.90 -7.17 -17.33
N ASP A 78 10.86 -5.86 -17.62
CA ASP A 78 11.42 -5.30 -18.85
C ASP A 78 12.93 -5.56 -18.95
N ASN A 79 13.67 -5.39 -17.85
CA ASN A 79 15.10 -5.70 -17.81
C ASN A 79 15.39 -7.19 -17.99
N ILE A 80 14.59 -8.08 -17.39
CA ILE A 80 14.72 -9.53 -17.59
C ILE A 80 14.48 -9.89 -19.06
N ASN A 81 13.48 -9.30 -19.68
CA ASN A 81 13.18 -9.53 -21.09
C ASN A 81 14.32 -9.00 -21.99
N ARG A 82 14.82 -7.79 -21.72
CA ARG A 82 15.98 -7.22 -22.42
C ARG A 82 17.20 -8.12 -22.31
N LYS A 83 17.46 -8.65 -21.11
CA LYS A 83 18.56 -9.58 -20.86
C LYS A 83 18.38 -10.86 -21.69
N LYS A 84 17.20 -11.46 -21.68
CA LYS A 84 16.91 -12.66 -22.49
C LYS A 84 17.09 -12.41 -23.98
N GLU A 85 16.62 -11.28 -24.48
CA GLU A 85 16.78 -10.87 -25.88
C GLU A 85 18.27 -10.76 -26.24
N LEU A 86 19.08 -10.10 -25.41
CA LEU A 86 20.52 -10.00 -25.61
C LEU A 86 21.21 -11.38 -25.59
N TYR A 87 20.80 -12.29 -24.71
CA TYR A 87 21.33 -13.67 -24.72
C TYR A 87 20.94 -14.41 -26.00
N TYR A 88 19.72 -14.25 -26.48
CA TYR A 88 19.27 -14.86 -27.73
C TYR A 88 20.04 -14.29 -28.94
N GLU A 89 20.24 -12.97 -28.99
CA GLU A 89 21.07 -12.34 -30.02
C GLU A 89 22.51 -12.82 -29.97
N LEU A 90 23.07 -12.93 -28.77
CA LEU A 90 24.42 -13.46 -28.57
C LEU A 90 24.49 -14.90 -29.10
N GLU A 91 23.57 -15.77 -28.66
CA GLU A 91 23.51 -17.16 -29.10
C GLU A 91 23.35 -17.25 -30.62
N MET A 92 22.48 -16.43 -31.22
CA MET A 92 22.35 -16.34 -32.67
C MET A 92 23.64 -15.94 -33.38
N LYS A 93 24.44 -15.04 -32.80
CA LYS A 93 25.72 -14.59 -33.38
C LYS A 93 26.86 -15.57 -33.12
N THR A 94 26.85 -16.28 -32.01
CA THR A 94 27.90 -17.24 -31.63
C THR A 94 27.60 -18.66 -32.08
N ASN A 95 26.38 -18.94 -32.56
CA ASN A 95 26.00 -20.26 -33.01
C ASN A 95 26.79 -20.62 -34.28
N SER A 96 27.72 -21.56 -34.12
CA SER A 96 28.59 -22.08 -35.17
C SER A 96 27.85 -22.52 -36.42
N ALA A 97 26.66 -23.12 -36.31
CA ALA A 97 25.87 -23.53 -37.47
C ALA A 97 25.35 -22.32 -38.27
N LYS A 98 25.02 -21.22 -37.59
CA LYS A 98 24.59 -19.99 -38.24
C LYS A 98 25.78 -19.26 -38.88
N ILE A 99 26.93 -19.23 -38.19
CA ILE A 99 28.19 -18.70 -38.72
C ILE A 99 28.60 -19.48 -39.98
N GLU A 100 28.56 -20.80 -39.93
CA GLU A 100 28.90 -21.68 -41.06
C GLU A 100 27.95 -21.45 -42.25
N LYS A 101 26.66 -21.29 -41.99
CA LYS A 101 25.67 -20.95 -43.01
C LYS A 101 25.96 -19.59 -43.64
N GLU A 102 26.21 -18.54 -42.85
CA GLU A 102 26.55 -17.22 -43.39
C GLU A 102 27.88 -17.24 -44.15
N ALA A 103 28.89 -17.98 -43.67
CA ALA A 103 30.16 -18.14 -44.36
C ALA A 103 29.99 -18.81 -45.73
N ARG A 104 29.21 -19.89 -45.82
CA ARG A 104 28.88 -20.54 -47.10
C ARG A 104 28.05 -19.65 -48.02
N GLU A 105 26.95 -19.09 -47.53
CA GLU A 105 25.96 -18.39 -48.36
C GLU A 105 26.38 -16.97 -48.76
N LYS A 106 26.99 -16.21 -47.84
CA LYS A 106 27.37 -14.81 -48.09
C LYS A 106 28.81 -14.63 -48.51
N LEU A 107 29.72 -15.43 -47.96
CA LEU A 107 31.16 -15.32 -48.23
C LEU A 107 31.64 -16.36 -49.26
N GLY A 108 30.79 -17.30 -49.69
CA GLY A 108 31.16 -18.35 -50.61
C GLY A 108 32.25 -19.28 -50.07
N MET A 109 32.41 -19.32 -48.74
CA MET A 109 33.43 -20.16 -48.10
C MET A 109 33.01 -21.61 -48.16
N ASP A 110 33.92 -22.48 -48.58
CA ASP A 110 33.74 -23.93 -48.51
C ASP A 110 34.87 -24.55 -47.68
N TYR A 111 34.68 -25.78 -47.21
CA TYR A 111 35.73 -26.47 -46.46
C TYR A 111 36.96 -26.68 -47.36
N PRO A 112 38.19 -26.49 -46.83
CA PRO A 112 39.41 -26.71 -47.59
C PRO A 112 39.52 -28.18 -47.98
N LYS A 113 40.00 -28.42 -49.21
CA LYS A 113 40.32 -29.78 -49.67
C LYS A 113 41.56 -30.30 -48.95
N ASP A 114 41.69 -31.63 -48.87
CA ASP A 114 42.83 -32.29 -48.19
C ASP A 114 44.19 -31.77 -48.66
N GLU A 115 44.31 -31.42 -49.95
CA GLU A 115 45.50 -30.86 -50.58
C GLU A 115 45.90 -29.46 -50.06
N GLN A 116 44.96 -28.73 -49.45
CA GLN A 116 45.13 -27.37 -48.95
C GLN A 116 45.41 -27.35 -47.43
N ILE A 117 45.39 -28.50 -46.76
CA ILE A 117 45.58 -28.64 -45.32
C ILE A 117 47.06 -28.91 -45.03
N VAL A 118 47.73 -27.98 -44.34
CA VAL A 118 49.14 -28.13 -43.94
C VAL A 118 49.21 -28.34 -42.43
N TYR A 119 49.75 -29.49 -42.00
CA TYR A 119 49.98 -29.80 -40.60
C TYR A 119 51.36 -29.28 -40.17
N ILE A 120 51.37 -28.32 -39.26
CA ILE A 120 52.60 -27.76 -38.70
C ILE A 120 52.93 -28.53 -37.42
N ASN A 121 54.02 -29.31 -37.45
CA ASN A 121 54.56 -29.91 -36.24
C ASN A 121 55.36 -28.86 -35.47
N VAL A 122 54.91 -28.55 -34.25
CA VAL A 122 55.64 -27.69 -33.33
C VAL A 122 56.55 -28.62 -32.51
N HIS A 123 57.86 -28.53 -32.74
CA HIS A 123 58.88 -29.23 -31.97
C HIS A 123 59.39 -28.33 -30.84
#